data_AF-A0AA96N338-F1
#
_entry.id   AF-A0AA96N338-F1
#
_cell.length_a   1.000
_cell.length_b   1.000
_cell.length_c   1.000
_cell.angle_alpha   90.00
_cell.angle_beta   90.00
_cell.angle_gamma   90.00
#
_symmetry.space_group_name_H-M   'P 1'
#
loop_
_entity.id
_entity.type
_entity.pdbx_description
1 polymer ?
#
loop_
_entity_poly.entity_id
_entity_poly.type
_entity_poly.pdbx_seq_one_letter_code
_entity_poly.pdbx_strand_id
1 'polypeptide(L)'
;MFKIKTFLEKHSYERANLSSIGNTREDYIGLEESSKLKDYFIYKDFTPEYIQMLVTIQYKDKIVVGIDGLNGLDLWEQTYLTAIKQYLKARNAETMYGIDPVTLKLQSIDNTFLHFIIKSDWEPKDVYAEGVLPEKEFLEALLMEAEHFWQVLLEYKVFEGENKREDSPIDYPAQMIKEVKKLRKKLN
;
A
#
# COMPACT_ATOMS: atom_id res chain seq x y z
N MET A 1 -5.03 -6.25 17.62
CA MET A 1 -4.89 -4.90 17.05
C MET A 1 -3.94 -5.00 15.86
N PHE A 2 -4.32 -4.39 14.73
CA PHE A 2 -3.47 -4.29 13.55
C PHE A 2 -2.46 -3.15 13.69
N LYS A 3 -1.27 -3.34 13.12
CA LYS A 3 -0.29 -2.30 12.86
C LYS A 3 0.01 -2.39 11.36
N ILE A 4 -0.50 -1.43 10.60
CA ILE A 4 -0.26 -1.32 9.16
C ILE A 4 0.53 -0.05 8.95
N LYS A 5 1.63 -0.12 8.19
CA LYS A 5 2.49 1.01 7.91
C LYS A 5 2.91 1.03 6.45
N THR A 6 2.90 2.23 5.89
CA THR A 6 3.41 2.52 4.55
C THR A 6 4.85 3.01 4.61
N PHE A 7 5.63 2.51 3.68
CA PHE A 7 7.03 2.84 3.46
C PHE A 7 7.22 3.23 1.99
N LEU A 8 7.92 4.33 1.74
CA LEU A 8 8.32 4.76 0.40
C LEU A 8 9.72 4.23 0.12
N GLU A 9 9.95 3.63 -1.04
CA GLU A 9 11.31 3.21 -1.43
C GLU A 9 12.17 4.45 -1.68
N LYS A 10 13.36 4.50 -1.10
CA LYS A 10 14.28 5.63 -1.32
C LYS A 10 14.64 5.77 -2.81
N HIS A 11 14.78 7.01 -3.27
CA HIS A 11 15.39 7.30 -4.58
C HIS A 11 16.79 6.68 -4.64
N SER A 12 17.07 5.95 -5.71
CA SER A 12 18.23 5.08 -5.84
C SER A 12 19.56 5.85 -5.86
N TYR A 13 20.23 5.94 -4.70
CA TYR A 13 21.68 6.20 -4.62
C TYR A 13 22.44 5.35 -3.59
N GLU A 14 21.80 4.42 -2.85
CA GLU A 14 22.47 3.66 -1.79
C GLU A 14 22.38 2.12 -1.89
N ARG A 15 21.94 1.54 -3.01
CA ARG A 15 22.16 0.09 -3.22
C ARG A 15 23.62 -0.15 -3.61
N ALA A 16 24.52 -0.07 -2.63
CA ALA A 16 25.95 -0.36 -2.78
C ALA A 16 26.23 -1.81 -3.18
N ASN A 17 25.23 -2.69 -3.10
CA ASN A 17 25.37 -4.09 -3.49
C ASN A 17 24.10 -4.59 -4.18
N LEU A 18 24.19 -4.76 -5.50
CA LEU A 18 23.25 -5.56 -6.30
C LEU A 18 23.22 -7.05 -5.88
N SER A 19 24.05 -7.46 -4.90
CA SER A 19 24.16 -8.82 -4.39
C SER A 19 23.36 -9.10 -3.11
N SER A 20 22.73 -8.11 -2.46
CA SER A 20 21.82 -8.36 -1.35
C SER A 20 20.40 -8.59 -1.89
N ILE A 21 20.00 -9.87 -1.94
CA ILE A 21 18.76 -10.35 -2.57
C ILE A 21 17.48 -9.98 -1.77
N GLY A 22 17.60 -9.23 -0.66
CA GLY A 22 16.46 -8.83 0.16
C GLY A 22 16.41 -7.33 0.42
N ASN A 23 15.22 -6.75 0.31
CA ASN A 23 14.96 -5.39 0.79
C ASN A 23 15.06 -5.38 2.32
N THR A 24 15.66 -4.33 2.87
CA THR A 24 15.83 -4.11 4.30
C THR A 24 15.14 -2.82 4.71
N ARG A 25 15.04 -2.57 6.03
CA ARG A 25 14.47 -1.32 6.54
C ARG A 25 15.19 -0.07 6.02
N GLU A 26 16.48 -0.19 5.72
CA GLU A 26 17.31 0.95 5.27
C GLU A 26 16.96 1.43 3.86
N ASP A 27 16.29 0.58 3.06
CA ASP A 27 15.87 0.90 1.70
C ASP A 27 14.62 1.82 1.66
N TYR A 28 14.01 2.08 2.81
CA TYR A 28 12.71 2.72 2.91
C TYR A 28 12.68 3.95 3.81
N ILE A 29 11.72 4.84 3.53
CA ILE A 29 11.32 5.97 4.38
C ILE A 29 9.89 5.71 4.85
N GLY A 30 9.68 5.63 6.16
CA GLY A 30 8.33 5.50 6.73
C GLY A 30 7.58 6.82 6.68
N LEU A 31 6.25 6.79 6.56
CA LEU A 31 5.44 8.02 6.56
C LEU A 31 5.56 8.81 7.88
N GLU A 32 5.95 8.17 8.97
CA GLU A 32 6.20 8.83 10.25
C GLU A 32 7.51 9.63 10.29
N GLU A 33 8.40 9.47 9.30
CA GLU A 33 9.72 10.11 9.25
C GLU A 33 9.66 11.46 8.54
N SER A 34 8.84 12.38 9.06
CA SER A 34 8.56 13.68 8.45
C SER A 34 9.79 14.48 8.04
N SER A 35 10.88 14.40 8.80
CA SER A 35 12.15 15.08 8.47
C SER A 35 12.79 14.60 7.17
N LYS A 36 12.53 13.35 6.74
CA LYS A 36 13.07 12.77 5.50
C LYS A 36 12.12 12.92 4.31
N LEU A 37 10.82 13.02 4.55
CA LEU A 37 9.80 13.10 3.50
C LEU A 37 9.92 14.38 2.66
N LYS A 38 10.30 15.50 3.28
CA LYS A 38 10.48 16.76 2.56
C LYS A 38 11.53 16.62 1.45
N ASP A 39 12.69 16.07 1.78
CA ASP A 39 13.80 15.88 0.83
C ASP A 39 13.46 14.82 -0.21
N TYR A 40 12.67 13.81 0.18
CA TYR A 40 12.19 12.77 -0.73
C TYR A 40 11.29 13.32 -1.84
N PHE A 41 10.31 14.17 -1.53
CA PHE A 41 9.35 14.66 -2.53
C PHE A 41 9.91 15.78 -3.44
N ILE A 42 10.93 16.52 -3.00
CA ILE A 42 11.60 17.54 -3.84
C ILE A 42 12.72 16.95 -4.70
N TYR A 43 13.02 15.66 -4.55
CA TYR A 43 14.06 15.01 -5.34
C TYR A 43 13.70 15.05 -6.83
N LYS A 44 14.67 15.40 -7.68
CA LYS A 44 14.47 15.64 -9.11
C LYS A 44 13.86 14.47 -9.89
N ASP A 45 14.06 13.24 -9.42
CA ASP A 45 13.59 12.02 -10.08
C ASP A 45 12.31 11.46 -9.42
N PHE A 46 11.79 12.14 -8.39
CA PHE A 46 10.49 11.79 -7.83
C PHE A 46 9.38 12.15 -8.83
N THR A 47 8.51 11.17 -9.11
CA THR A 47 7.26 11.39 -9.83
C THR A 47 6.09 10.83 -9.03
N PRO A 48 4.97 11.57 -8.94
CA PRO A 48 3.74 11.07 -8.32
C PRO A 48 2.99 10.06 -9.21
N GLU A 49 3.49 9.77 -10.41
CA GLU A 49 2.91 8.76 -11.32
C GLU A 49 3.23 7.32 -10.92
N TYR A 50 4.34 7.11 -10.22
CA TYR A 50 4.89 5.79 -9.93
C TYR A 50 5.50 5.80 -8.53
N ILE A 51 4.66 5.87 -7.50
CA ILE A 51 5.16 5.87 -6.12
C ILE A 51 5.45 4.42 -5.71
N GLN A 52 6.73 4.08 -5.75
CA GLN A 52 7.20 2.77 -5.29
C GLN A 52 7.12 2.70 -3.76
N MET A 53 6.36 1.72 -3.25
CA MET A 53 6.03 1.64 -1.84
C MET A 53 5.93 0.20 -1.32
N LEU A 54 6.03 0.04 -0.01
CA LEU A 54 5.81 -1.19 0.73
C LEU A 54 4.76 -0.94 1.81
N VAL A 55 3.80 -1.84 1.94
CA VAL A 55 2.80 -1.82 3.02
C VAL A 55 3.03 -3.02 3.93
N THR A 56 3.53 -2.77 5.13
CA THR A 56 3.70 -3.82 6.15
C THR A 56 2.41 -4.03 6.92
N ILE A 57 2.16 -5.27 7.33
CA ILE A 57 0.94 -5.65 8.05
C ILE A 57 1.33 -6.57 9.20
N GLN A 58 1.01 -6.18 10.42
CA GLN A 58 1.17 -6.99 11.62
C GLN A 58 -0.16 -7.12 12.36
N TYR A 59 -0.49 -8.32 12.83
CA TYR A 59 -1.69 -8.61 13.62
C TYR A 59 -1.33 -9.44 14.86
N LYS A 60 -1.66 -8.93 16.06
CA LYS A 60 -1.38 -9.60 17.36
C LYS A 60 0.07 -10.14 17.42
N ASP A 61 1.01 -9.26 17.08
CA ASP A 61 2.47 -9.53 17.08
C ASP A 61 2.98 -10.55 16.05
N LYS A 62 2.11 -11.03 15.16
CA LYS A 62 2.49 -11.81 13.99
C LYS A 62 2.64 -10.90 12.78
N ILE A 63 3.78 -11.01 12.10
CA ILE A 63 4.03 -10.36 10.82
C ILE A 63 3.22 -11.11 9.75
N VAL A 64 2.34 -10.41 9.06
CA VAL A 64 1.59 -10.90 7.89
C VAL A 64 2.30 -10.46 6.61
N VAL A 65 2.70 -9.19 6.55
CA VAL A 65 3.59 -8.65 5.50
C VAL A 65 4.75 -7.93 6.19
N GLY A 66 5.96 -8.43 5.97
CA GLY A 66 7.19 -7.94 6.60
C GLY A 66 7.86 -6.79 5.84
N ILE A 67 8.93 -6.23 6.44
CA ILE A 67 9.76 -5.20 5.81
C ILE A 67 10.59 -5.74 4.63
N ASP A 68 10.85 -7.04 4.68
CA ASP A 68 11.42 -7.89 3.64
C ASP A 68 10.37 -8.36 2.62
N GLY A 69 9.12 -7.90 2.79
CA GLY A 69 8.01 -8.19 1.90
C GLY A 69 8.14 -7.54 0.52
N LEU A 70 7.21 -7.91 -0.35
CA LEU A 70 7.16 -7.40 -1.71
C LEU A 70 6.71 -5.93 -1.71
N ASN A 71 7.49 -5.08 -2.38
CA ASN A 71 7.12 -3.70 -2.68
C ASN A 71 6.40 -3.63 -4.03
N GLY A 72 5.74 -2.50 -4.31
CA GLY A 72 5.04 -2.31 -5.58
C GLY A 72 4.68 -0.86 -5.82
N LEU A 73 4.22 -0.60 -7.04
CA LEU A 73 3.79 0.72 -7.48
C LEU A 73 2.37 1.00 -7.01
N ASP A 74 2.14 2.19 -6.44
CA ASP A 74 0.82 2.75 -6.14
C ASP A 74 -0.14 1.79 -5.41
N LEU A 75 0.39 1.00 -4.49
CA LEU A 75 -0.34 -0.10 -3.84
C LEU A 75 -1.65 0.35 -3.20
N TRP A 76 -1.74 1.58 -2.68
CA TRP A 76 -2.97 2.07 -2.08
C TRP A 76 -4.11 2.23 -3.09
N GLU A 77 -3.91 2.95 -4.19
CA GLU A 77 -4.94 3.14 -5.21
C GLU A 77 -5.20 1.85 -5.97
N GLN A 78 -4.16 1.32 -6.62
CA GLN A 78 -4.31 0.33 -7.67
C GLN A 78 -4.58 -1.06 -7.12
N THR A 79 -4.07 -1.37 -5.92
CA THR A 79 -4.18 -2.69 -5.30
C THR A 79 -5.17 -2.71 -4.14
N TYR A 80 -4.87 -2.08 -3.00
CA TYR A 80 -5.65 -2.26 -1.77
C TYR A 80 -7.06 -1.65 -1.88
N LEU A 81 -7.21 -0.41 -2.35
CA LEU A 81 -8.53 0.21 -2.49
C LEU A 81 -9.37 -0.50 -3.57
N THR A 82 -8.77 -0.91 -4.68
CA THR A 82 -9.41 -1.75 -5.70
C THR A 82 -9.91 -3.07 -5.11
N ALA A 83 -9.07 -3.78 -4.36
CA ALA A 83 -9.45 -5.04 -3.71
C ALA A 83 -10.59 -4.85 -2.70
N ILE A 84 -10.53 -3.81 -1.87
CA ILE A 84 -11.60 -3.50 -0.91
C ILE A 84 -12.91 -3.20 -1.64
N LYS A 85 -12.90 -2.41 -2.73
CA LYS A 85 -14.09 -2.13 -3.56
C LYS A 85 -14.72 -3.41 -4.10
N GLN A 86 -13.91 -4.30 -4.68
CA GLN A 86 -14.37 -5.58 -5.21
C GLN A 86 -14.94 -6.46 -4.09
N TYR A 87 -14.21 -6.57 -2.97
CA TYR A 87 -14.59 -7.40 -1.83
C TYR A 87 -15.93 -6.99 -1.23
N LEU A 88 -16.14 -5.68 -1.03
CA LEU A 88 -17.41 -5.16 -0.50
C LEU A 88 -18.61 -5.46 -1.41
N LYS A 89 -18.40 -5.69 -2.71
CA LYS A 89 -19.46 -6.02 -3.66
C LYS A 89 -19.73 -7.53 -3.73
N ALA A 90 -18.67 -8.34 -3.72
CA ALA A 90 -18.75 -9.76 -4.10
C ALA A 90 -18.33 -10.73 -2.99
N ARG A 91 -17.89 -10.23 -1.82
CA ARG A 91 -17.27 -11.04 -0.73
C ARG A 91 -16.01 -11.78 -1.19
N ASN A 92 -15.45 -11.34 -2.31
CA ASN A 92 -14.28 -11.88 -2.98
C ASN A 92 -13.62 -10.75 -3.77
N ALA A 93 -12.29 -10.70 -3.80
CA ALA A 93 -11.50 -9.78 -4.60
C ALA A 93 -10.24 -10.46 -5.11
N GLU A 94 -9.86 -10.11 -6.33
CA GLU A 94 -8.64 -10.58 -6.97
C GLU A 94 -8.12 -9.43 -7.85
N THR A 95 -6.93 -8.94 -7.54
CA THR A 95 -6.34 -7.79 -8.22
C THR A 95 -4.82 -7.87 -8.22
N MET A 96 -4.20 -7.22 -9.19
CA MET A 96 -2.74 -7.14 -9.31
C MET A 96 -2.14 -6.41 -8.09
N TYR A 97 -0.99 -6.89 -7.63
CA TYR A 97 -0.24 -6.31 -6.52
C TYR A 97 0.92 -5.46 -7.05
N GLY A 98 0.66 -4.17 -7.30
CA GLY A 98 1.62 -3.19 -7.76
C GLY A 98 2.14 -3.39 -9.18
N ILE A 99 2.75 -4.55 -9.46
CA ILE A 99 3.27 -4.95 -10.77
C ILE A 99 2.92 -6.40 -11.07
N ASP A 100 2.81 -6.72 -12.36
CA ASP A 100 2.75 -8.10 -12.80
C ASP A 100 4.07 -8.81 -12.44
N PRO A 101 4.01 -10.06 -11.95
CA PRO A 101 2.88 -10.97 -12.02
C PRO A 101 2.43 -11.46 -10.64
N VAL A 102 2.13 -10.52 -9.76
CA VAL A 102 1.73 -10.81 -8.38
C VAL A 102 0.29 -10.41 -8.17
N THR A 103 -0.48 -11.27 -7.49
CA THR A 103 -1.89 -11.05 -7.23
C THR A 103 -2.16 -10.99 -5.73
N LEU A 104 -3.01 -10.03 -5.34
CA LEU A 104 -3.64 -9.94 -4.04
C LEU A 104 -5.06 -10.51 -4.09
N LYS A 105 -5.40 -11.34 -3.09
CA LYS A 105 -6.72 -11.92 -2.91
C LYS A 105 -7.30 -11.60 -1.54
N LEU A 106 -8.60 -11.29 -1.53
CA LEU A 106 -9.42 -11.22 -0.32
C LEU A 106 -10.61 -12.16 -0.51
N GLN A 107 -10.77 -13.16 0.35
CA GLN A 107 -11.86 -14.13 0.25
C GLN A 107 -12.58 -14.22 1.58
N SER A 108 -13.90 -14.04 1.58
CA SER A 108 -14.69 -14.24 2.79
C SER A 108 -14.65 -15.72 3.17
N ILE A 109 -14.29 -16.02 4.40
CA ILE A 109 -14.43 -17.37 4.97
C ILE A 109 -15.82 -17.50 5.56
N ASP A 110 -16.20 -16.50 6.36
CA ASP A 110 -17.52 -16.33 6.95
C ASP A 110 -17.81 -14.82 7.12
N ASN A 111 -18.78 -14.47 7.97
CA ASN A 111 -19.14 -13.07 8.27
C ASN A 111 -18.20 -12.37 9.27
N THR A 112 -17.17 -13.06 9.76
CA THR A 112 -16.24 -12.59 10.79
C THR A 112 -14.81 -12.51 10.27
N PHE A 113 -14.41 -13.47 9.43
CA PHE A 113 -13.05 -13.62 8.94
C PHE A 113 -12.97 -13.60 7.42
N LEU A 114 -11.86 -13.04 6.94
CA LEU A 114 -11.43 -13.16 5.56
C LEU A 114 -10.07 -13.80 5.46
N HIS A 115 -9.81 -14.44 4.33
CA HIS A 115 -8.52 -14.94 3.90
C HIS A 115 -7.84 -13.88 3.04
N PHE A 116 -6.68 -13.43 3.48
CA PHE A 116 -5.81 -12.50 2.79
C PHE A 116 -4.62 -13.26 2.21
N ILE A 117 -4.30 -13.03 0.94
CA ILE A 117 -3.19 -13.69 0.24
C ILE A 117 -2.51 -12.68 -0.70
N ILE A 118 -1.17 -12.69 -0.73
CA ILE A 118 -0.35 -12.12 -1.81
C ILE A 118 0.52 -13.26 -2.35
N LYS A 119 0.45 -13.53 -3.65
CA LYS A 119 1.18 -14.65 -4.27
C LYS A 119 1.62 -14.36 -5.70
N SER A 120 2.67 -15.06 -6.13
CA SER A 120 3.11 -15.09 -7.53
C SER A 120 2.12 -15.86 -8.40
N ASP A 121 1.84 -15.34 -9.59
CA ASP A 121 1.04 -16.03 -10.60
C ASP A 121 1.90 -16.93 -11.52
N TRP A 122 3.23 -16.74 -11.55
CA TRP A 122 4.14 -17.62 -12.31
C TRP A 122 4.44 -18.91 -11.57
N GLU A 123 4.68 -18.80 -10.27
CA GLU A 123 4.99 -19.92 -9.41
C GLU A 123 3.93 -19.98 -8.30
N PRO A 124 2.86 -20.79 -8.47
CA PRO A 124 1.75 -20.84 -7.52
C PRO A 124 2.12 -21.26 -6.09
N LYS A 125 3.35 -21.74 -5.89
CA LYS A 125 3.92 -22.12 -4.58
C LYS A 125 4.53 -20.92 -3.84
N ASP A 126 4.79 -19.82 -4.53
CA ASP A 126 5.39 -18.62 -3.96
C ASP A 126 4.31 -17.71 -3.40
N VAL A 127 3.99 -17.95 -2.13
CA VAL A 127 3.09 -17.13 -1.32
C VAL A 127 3.94 -16.14 -0.54
N TYR A 128 3.84 -14.85 -0.87
CA TYR A 128 4.57 -13.77 -0.22
C TYR A 128 3.95 -13.39 1.13
N ALA A 129 2.63 -13.50 1.24
CA ALA A 129 1.91 -13.25 2.47
C ALA A 129 0.58 -14.00 2.49
N GLU A 130 0.21 -14.51 3.65
CA GLU A 130 -1.06 -15.20 3.83
C GLU A 130 -1.54 -15.08 5.28
N GLY A 131 -2.85 -14.90 5.47
CA GLY A 131 -3.42 -14.88 6.81
C GLY A 131 -4.94 -14.95 6.81
N VAL A 132 -5.49 -15.57 7.85
CA VAL A 132 -6.91 -15.49 8.20
C VAL A 132 -7.08 -14.37 9.22
N LEU A 133 -7.79 -13.32 8.84
CA LEU A 133 -7.84 -12.05 9.54
C LEU A 133 -9.29 -11.65 9.88
N PRO A 134 -9.55 -11.04 11.04
CA PRO A 134 -10.88 -10.52 11.36
C PRO A 134 -11.24 -9.42 10.37
N GLU A 135 -12.29 -9.67 9.59
CA GLU A 135 -12.64 -8.92 8.39
C GLU A 135 -12.79 -7.43 8.67
N LYS A 136 -13.69 -7.07 9.61
CA LYS A 136 -14.02 -5.68 9.88
C LYS A 136 -12.79 -4.90 10.36
N GLU A 137 -12.11 -5.42 11.38
CA GLU A 137 -10.90 -4.80 11.94
C GLU A 137 -9.79 -4.63 10.88
N PHE A 138 -9.63 -5.62 10.00
CA PHE A 138 -8.59 -5.60 8.98
C PHE A 138 -8.88 -4.56 7.89
N LEU A 139 -10.10 -4.56 7.34
CA LEU A 139 -10.50 -3.61 6.30
C LEU A 139 -10.50 -2.17 6.85
N GLU A 140 -10.94 -1.97 8.09
CA GLU A 140 -10.84 -0.66 8.75
C GLU A 140 -9.39 -0.20 8.93
N ALA A 141 -8.48 -1.08 9.34
CA ALA A 141 -7.07 -0.75 9.50
C ALA A 141 -6.40 -0.40 8.16
N LEU A 142 -6.73 -1.13 7.08
CA LEU A 142 -6.25 -0.79 5.73
C LEU A 142 -6.73 0.60 5.29
N LEU A 143 -8.01 0.91 5.50
CA LEU A 143 -8.57 2.22 5.16
C LEU A 143 -8.02 3.34 6.04
N MET A 144 -7.62 3.05 7.28
CA MET A 144 -6.99 4.04 8.15
C MET A 144 -5.60 4.43 7.64
N GLU A 145 -4.77 3.44 7.31
CA GLU A 145 -3.43 3.71 6.79
C GLU A 145 -3.47 4.30 5.37
N ALA A 146 -4.42 3.88 4.52
CA ALA A 146 -4.64 4.51 3.22
C ALA A 146 -4.98 6.00 3.37
N GLU A 147 -5.85 6.37 4.31
CA GLU A 147 -6.16 7.77 4.58
C GLU A 147 -4.93 8.55 5.03
N HIS A 148 -4.12 7.97 5.92
CA HIS A 148 -2.87 8.58 6.40
C HIS A 148 -1.88 8.83 5.25
N PHE A 149 -1.69 7.86 4.36
CA PHE A 149 -0.87 8.03 3.15
C PHE A 149 -1.33 9.23 2.30
N TRP A 150 -2.62 9.29 1.96
CA TRP A 150 -3.14 10.40 1.14
C TRP A 150 -3.08 11.75 1.86
N GLN A 151 -3.21 11.77 3.18
CA GLN A 151 -3.01 12.98 3.98
C GLN A 151 -1.56 13.47 3.89
N VAL A 152 -0.58 12.58 4.01
CA VAL A 152 0.83 12.94 3.85
C VAL A 152 1.07 13.52 2.45
N LEU A 153 0.60 12.88 1.38
CA LEU A 153 0.79 13.42 0.03
C LEU A 153 0.14 14.81 -0.16
N LEU A 154 -1.01 15.04 0.48
CA LEU A 154 -1.68 16.34 0.49
C LEU A 154 -0.87 17.40 1.25
N GLU A 155 -0.35 17.07 2.43
CA GLU A 155 0.45 17.97 3.27
C GLU A 155 1.74 18.43 2.58
N TYR A 156 2.40 17.50 1.88
CA TYR A 156 3.61 17.78 1.11
C TYR A 156 3.32 18.32 -0.30
N LYS A 157 2.05 18.57 -0.66
CA LYS A 157 1.64 19.15 -1.95
C LYS A 157 2.22 18.37 -3.14
N VAL A 158 2.27 17.05 -3.01
CA VAL A 158 2.98 16.15 -3.95
C VAL A 158 2.45 16.23 -5.39
N PHE A 159 1.19 16.63 -5.57
CA PHE A 159 0.54 16.78 -6.87
C PHE A 159 0.41 18.27 -7.32
N GLU A 160 1.09 19.19 -6.62
CA GLU A 160 1.19 20.61 -7.00
C GLU A 160 2.59 20.91 -7.58
N GLY A 161 2.68 21.83 -8.55
CA GLY A 161 3.96 22.32 -9.08
C GLY A 161 4.47 21.61 -10.33
N GLU A 162 5.80 21.61 -10.52
CA GLU A 162 6.48 21.18 -11.77
C GLU A 162 6.47 19.65 -11.98
N ASN A 163 6.32 18.87 -10.92
CA ASN A 163 6.32 17.39 -10.96
C ASN A 163 4.89 16.81 -10.87
N LYS A 164 3.86 17.56 -11.24
CA LYS A 164 2.47 17.05 -11.22
C LYS A 164 2.30 15.89 -12.22
N ARG A 165 1.49 14.89 -11.86
CA ARG A 165 1.01 13.86 -12.78
C ARG A 165 0.16 14.51 -13.87
N GLU A 166 0.46 14.27 -15.15
CA GLU A 166 -0.12 15.01 -16.27
C GLU A 166 -1.66 15.02 -16.26
N ASP A 167 -2.25 13.86 -15.94
CA ASP A 167 -3.69 13.63 -15.98
C ASP A 167 -4.41 13.71 -14.62
N SER A 168 -3.69 14.04 -13.53
CA SER A 168 -4.31 14.10 -12.20
C SER A 168 -4.67 15.53 -11.80
N PRO A 169 -5.86 15.73 -11.21
CA PRO A 169 -6.23 17.03 -10.68
C PRO A 169 -5.34 17.38 -9.47
N ILE A 170 -5.14 18.68 -9.23
CA ILE A 170 -4.33 19.16 -8.09
C ILE A 170 -4.88 18.65 -6.75
N ASP A 171 -6.19 18.48 -6.63
CA ASP A 171 -6.85 17.99 -5.43
C ASP A 171 -6.93 16.45 -5.35
N TYR A 172 -6.16 15.73 -6.17
CA TYR A 172 -6.22 14.28 -6.28
C TYR A 172 -6.09 13.53 -4.93
N PRO A 173 -5.10 13.83 -4.06
CA PRO A 173 -5.06 13.23 -2.72
C PRO A 173 -6.34 13.47 -1.89
N ALA A 174 -6.93 14.67 -2.00
CA ALA A 174 -8.18 14.99 -1.30
C ALA A 174 -9.37 14.20 -1.87
N GLN A 175 -9.39 13.91 -3.17
CA GLN A 175 -10.38 13.01 -3.79
C GLN A 175 -10.22 11.58 -3.27
N MET A 176 -8.99 11.08 -3.15
CA MET A 176 -8.71 9.75 -2.61
C MET A 176 -9.13 9.63 -1.14
N ILE A 177 -8.87 10.65 -0.30
CA ILE A 177 -9.37 10.68 1.09
C ILE A 177 -10.91 10.61 1.11
N LYS A 178 -11.62 11.34 0.23
CA LYS A 178 -13.08 11.25 0.13
C LYS A 178 -13.53 9.84 -0.25
N GLU A 179 -12.80 9.17 -1.13
CA GLU A 179 -13.09 7.79 -1.53
C GLU A 179 -12.90 6.80 -0.37
N VAL A 180 -11.78 6.88 0.34
CA VAL A 180 -11.51 6.09 1.55
C VAL A 180 -12.64 6.24 2.57
N LYS A 181 -13.09 7.47 2.81
CA LYS A 181 -14.23 7.75 3.72
C LYS A 181 -15.53 7.15 3.22
N LYS A 182 -15.78 7.12 1.90
CA LYS A 182 -16.95 6.45 1.31
C LYS A 182 -16.89 4.93 1.53
N LEU A 183 -15.72 4.31 1.35
CA LEU A 183 -15.53 2.88 1.59
C LEU A 183 -15.72 2.53 3.07
N ARG A 184 -15.16 3.35 3.97
CA ARG A 184 -15.31 3.14 5.43
C ARG A 184 -16.78 3.16 5.86
N LYS A 185 -17.61 4.02 5.26
CA LYS A 185 -19.06 4.05 5.51
C LYS A 185 -19.78 2.78 5.06
N LYS A 186 -19.26 2.04 4.07
CA LYS A 186 -19.85 0.78 3.59
C LYS A 186 -19.48 -0.43 4.44
N LEU A 187 -18.48 -0.29 5.32
CA LEU A 187 -18.09 -1.33 6.30
C LEU A 187 -18.97 -1.32 7.56
N ASN A 188 -19.77 -0.27 7.75
CA ASN A 188 -20.62 -0.05 8.92
C ASN A 188 -22.08 -0.43 8.66
#